data_AF-A0A2A4P463-F1
#
_entry.id   AF-A0A2A4P463-F1
#
_cell.length_a   1.000
_cell.length_b   1.000
_cell.length_c   1.000
_cell.angle_alpha   90.00
_cell.angle_beta   90.00
_cell.angle_gamma   90.00
#
_symmetry.space_group_name_H-M   'P 1'
#
loop_
_entity.id
_entity.type
_entity.pdbx_description
1 polymer ?
#
loop_
_entity_poly.entity_id
_entity_poly.type
_entity_poly.pdbx_seq_one_letter_code
_entity_poly.pdbx_strand_id
1 'polypeptide(L)' 'MSGWWHDADSDGIQDHLDNCPTLRETYNKFQDDDGCPDFIADNKLTADTDGDGIVDYLDLCPTQPETFNGFLDGDG' A
#
# COMPACT_ATOMS: atom_id res chain seq x y z
N MET A 1 17.40 -21.77 -32.53
CA MET A 1 18.15 -20.77 -31.74
C MET A 1 17.40 -20.61 -30.44
N SER A 2 17.98 -21.10 -29.34
CA SER A 2 17.42 -21.05 -28.00
C SER A 2 17.30 -19.59 -27.58
N GLY A 3 16.07 -19.05 -27.54
CA GLY A 3 15.79 -17.79 -26.89
C GLY A 3 16.06 -17.98 -25.41
N TRP A 4 17.12 -17.36 -24.91
CA TRP A 4 17.50 -17.45 -23.52
C TRP A 4 16.47 -16.66 -22.72
N TRP A 5 15.64 -17.39 -21.98
CA TRP A 5 14.82 -16.81 -20.93
C TRP A 5 15.76 -16.44 -19.79
N HIS A 6 16.02 -15.14 -19.64
CA HIS A 6 16.82 -14.56 -18.58
C HIS A 6 15.92 -13.64 -17.77
N ASP A 7 15.96 -13.84 -16.46
CA ASP A 7 15.16 -13.21 -15.42
C ASP A 7 16.10 -13.18 -14.20
N ALA A 8 16.78 -12.04 -13.99
CA ALA A 8 17.92 -11.96 -13.09
C ALA A 8 17.52 -11.84 -11.61
N ASP A 9 16.34 -11.33 -11.30
CA ASP A 9 15.80 -11.26 -9.93
C ASP A 9 14.71 -12.32 -9.63
N SER A 10 14.38 -13.13 -10.64
CA SER A 10 13.49 -14.29 -10.55
C SER A 10 12.08 -13.92 -10.10
N ASP A 11 11.55 -12.85 -10.67
CA ASP A 11 10.19 -12.37 -10.42
C ASP A 11 9.17 -12.86 -11.45
N GLY A 12 9.63 -13.50 -12.54
CA GLY A 12 8.80 -14.05 -13.60
C GLY A 12 8.73 -13.20 -14.87
N ILE A 13 9.34 -12.02 -14.88
CA ILE A 13 9.44 -11.11 -16.03
C ILE A 13 10.83 -11.25 -16.64
N GLN A 14 10.91 -11.22 -17.96
CA GLN A 14 12.21 -11.35 -18.63
C GLN A 14 12.94 -10.01 -18.59
N ASP A 15 14.26 -10.02 -18.39
CA ASP A 15 15.09 -8.79 -18.27
C ASP A 15 14.89 -7.74 -19.38
N HIS A 16 14.46 -8.16 -20.58
CA HIS A 16 14.23 -7.24 -21.71
C HIS A 16 12.81 -6.64 -21.77
N LEU A 17 11.90 -7.16 -20.96
CA LEU A 17 10.53 -6.67 -20.74
C LEU A 17 10.38 -6.02 -19.37
N ASP A 18 11.33 -6.28 -18.46
CA ASP A 18 11.38 -5.79 -17.09
C ASP A 18 11.97 -4.36 -17.03
N ASN A 19 11.26 -3.43 -16.37
CA ASN A 19 11.75 -2.07 -16.17
C ASN A 19 12.79 -1.97 -15.04
N CYS A 20 12.81 -2.93 -14.12
CA CYS A 20 13.75 -3.05 -13.02
C CYS A 20 14.42 -4.46 -12.98
N PRO A 21 15.27 -4.83 -13.97
CA PRO A 21 15.82 -6.20 -14.16
C PRO A 21 16.65 -6.83 -13.03
N THR A 22 16.80 -6.16 -11.90
CA THR A 22 17.59 -6.62 -10.75
C THR A 22 16.85 -6.43 -9.42
N LEU A 23 15.61 -5.96 -9.47
CA LEU A 23 14.76 -5.67 -8.33
C LEU A 23 13.42 -6.36 -8.53
N ARG A 24 13.26 -7.50 -7.85
CA ARG A 24 12.06 -8.31 -7.90
C ARG A 24 10.77 -7.50 -7.69
N GLU A 25 9.81 -7.68 -8.59
CA GLU A 25 8.44 -7.19 -8.49
C GLU A 25 7.77 -7.50 -7.14
N THR A 26 6.94 -6.57 -6.66
CA THR A 26 6.06 -6.72 -5.51
C THR A 26 4.60 -6.81 -5.95
N TYR A 27 4.10 -8.03 -6.11
CA TYR A 27 2.71 -8.33 -6.45
C TYR A 27 1.70 -7.84 -5.40
N ASN A 28 1.32 -6.57 -5.48
CA ASN A 28 0.47 -5.86 -4.52
C ASN A 28 -0.81 -5.30 -5.17
N LYS A 29 -1.08 -5.66 -6.44
CA LYS A 29 -2.17 -5.19 -7.31
C LYS A 29 -2.01 -3.77 -7.84
N PHE A 30 -0.80 -3.24 -7.83
CA PHE A 30 -0.46 -1.97 -8.45
C PHE A 30 0.76 -2.19 -9.34
N GLN A 31 0.55 -2.00 -10.64
CA GLN A 31 1.56 -2.15 -11.69
C GLN A 31 2.37 -3.47 -11.70
N ASP A 32 1.83 -4.54 -11.11
CA ASP A 32 2.38 -5.93 -11.05
C ASP A 32 2.94 -6.56 -12.36
N ASP A 33 2.81 -5.92 -13.52
CA ASP A 33 3.31 -6.40 -14.83
C ASP A 33 4.52 -5.58 -15.33
N ASP A 34 4.99 -4.57 -14.59
CA ASP A 34 6.05 -3.65 -15.05
C ASP A 34 7.47 -4.02 -14.57
N GLY A 35 7.56 -4.96 -13.61
CA GLY A 35 8.81 -5.54 -13.09
C GLY A 35 9.49 -4.71 -12.03
N CYS A 36 8.89 -3.61 -11.57
CA CYS A 36 9.45 -2.75 -10.55
C CYS A 36 8.74 -2.92 -9.21
N PRO A 37 9.48 -3.01 -8.09
CA PRO A 37 8.85 -3.13 -6.78
C PRO A 37 8.07 -1.85 -6.43
N ASP A 38 6.75 -1.97 -6.43
CA ASP A 38 5.87 -0.92 -5.99
C ASP A 38 5.45 -1.03 -4.53
N PHE A 39 5.07 0.13 -3.97
CA PHE A 39 4.57 0.23 -2.62
C PHE A 39 3.22 0.97 -2.61
N ILE A 40 2.13 0.22 -2.45
CA ILE A 40 0.87 0.82 -2.02
C ILE A 40 1.00 1.10 -0.53
N ALA A 41 1.14 2.37 -0.16
CA ALA A 41 0.98 2.76 1.23
C ALA A 41 -0.43 2.36 1.66
N ASP A 42 -0.54 1.35 2.53
CA ASP A 42 -1.80 1.07 3.19
C ASP A 42 -2.07 2.30 4.05
N ASN A 43 -3.00 3.14 3.60
CA ASN A 43 -3.29 4.42 4.23
C ASN A 43 -3.98 4.25 5.61
N LYS A 44 -3.83 3.09 6.24
CA LYS A 44 -4.43 2.69 7.50
C LYS A 44 -3.98 3.58 8.66
N LEU A 45 -2.78 4.17 8.59
CA LEU A 45 -2.31 5.14 9.58
C LEU A 45 -2.93 6.54 9.41
N THR A 46 -3.57 6.83 8.27
CA THR A 46 -4.28 8.10 8.05
C THR A 46 -5.74 7.89 7.65
N ALA A 47 -6.27 6.69 7.84
CA ALA A 47 -7.68 6.42 7.65
C ALA A 47 -8.43 7.14 8.78
N ASP A 48 -9.54 7.77 8.43
CA ASP A 48 -10.46 8.46 9.33
C ASP A 48 -11.84 8.13 8.74
N THR A 49 -12.41 7.03 9.23
CA THR A 49 -13.53 6.33 8.61
C THR A 49 -14.84 7.09 8.78
N ASP A 50 -14.99 7.90 9.83
CA ASP A 50 -16.17 8.72 10.06
C ASP A 50 -15.97 10.22 9.81
N GLY A 51 -14.71 10.65 9.61
CA GLY A 51 -14.35 11.98 9.14
C GLY A 51 -14.36 13.05 10.21
N ASP A 52 -14.17 12.68 11.48
CA ASP A 52 -14.17 13.61 12.60
C ASP A 52 -12.81 14.29 12.85
N GLY A 53 -11.76 13.85 12.12
CA GLY A 53 -10.41 14.36 12.21
C GLY A 53 -9.49 13.57 13.14
N ILE A 54 -9.96 12.48 13.74
CA ILE A 54 -9.17 11.51 14.49
C ILE A 54 -8.95 10.30 13.58
N VAL A 55 -7.69 9.91 13.44
CA VAL A 55 -7.35 8.75 12.60
C VAL A 55 -7.76 7.45 13.29
N ASP A 56 -8.29 6.48 12.53
CA ASP A 56 -8.86 5.20 12.98
C ASP A 56 -7.98 4.43 13.99
N TYR A 57 -6.65 4.62 13.95
CA TYR A 57 -5.74 3.95 14.89
C TYR A 57 -5.64 4.63 16.26
N LEU A 58 -6.07 5.90 16.37
CA LEU A 58 -6.17 6.71 17.58
C LEU A 58 -7.62 6.85 18.08
N ASP A 59 -8.59 6.60 17.22
CA ASP A 59 -10.01 6.70 17.48
C ASP A 59 -10.55 5.47 18.24
N LEU A 60 -11.19 5.67 19.39
CA LEU A 60 -11.84 4.62 20.18
C LEU A 60 -13.14 4.14 19.54
N CYS A 61 -13.77 4.98 18.72
CA CYS A 61 -15.00 4.75 18.00
C CYS A 61 -14.86 5.03 16.48
N PRO A 62 -14.00 4.31 15.70
CA PRO A 62 -13.65 4.60 14.29
C PRO A 62 -14.79 4.64 13.24
N THR A 63 -16.04 4.56 13.64
CA THR A 63 -17.21 4.55 12.75
C THR A 63 -18.31 5.50 13.25
N GLN A 64 -18.03 6.29 14.28
CA GLN A 64 -18.95 7.21 14.93
C GLN A 64 -18.21 8.51 15.25
N PRO A 65 -18.58 9.63 14.59
CA PRO A 65 -17.90 10.90 14.82
C PRO A 65 -17.93 11.35 16.28
N GLU A 66 -16.81 11.89 16.75
CA GLU A 66 -16.64 12.51 18.07
C GLU A 66 -17.72 13.55 18.39
N THR A 67 -18.10 13.58 19.67
CA THR A 67 -19.04 14.56 20.21
C THR A 67 -18.31 15.54 21.13
N PHE A 68 -17.89 16.67 20.57
CA PHE A 68 -17.27 17.79 21.30
C PHE A 68 -18.18 18.41 22.38
N ASN A 69 -18.17 17.82 23.58
CA ASN A 69 -19.05 18.16 24.70
C ASN A 69 -18.28 18.61 25.96
N GLY A 70 -16.95 18.67 25.90
CA GLY A 70 -16.08 19.04 27.02
C GLY A 70 -15.64 17.86 27.88
N PHE A 71 -15.94 16.63 27.46
CA PHE A 71 -15.48 15.40 28.10
C PHE A 71 -14.82 14.52 27.05
N LEU A 72 -13.50 14.34 27.20
CA LEU A 72 -12.67 13.49 26.34
C LEU A 72 -12.73 13.81 24.84
N ASP A 73 -12.79 15.09 24.44
CA ASP A 73 -12.94 15.55 23.05
C ASP A 73 -11.76 15.23 22.06
N GLY A 74 -11.06 14.12 22.25
CA GLY A 74 -9.99 13.63 21.37
C GLY A 74 -9.81 12.13 21.51
N ASP A 75 -10.83 11.41 21.96
CA ASP A 75 -10.83 9.96 22.05
C ASP A 75 -11.70 9.29 21.00
N GLY A 76 -12.59 10.03 20.33
CA GLY A 76 -13.49 9.50 19.29
C GLY A 76 -14.82 9.04 19.86
#